data_AF-A0A292YVG9-F1
#
_entry.id   AF-A0A292YVG9-F1
#
_cell.length_a   1.000
_cell.length_b   1.000
_cell.length_c   1.000
_cell.angle_alpha   90.00
_cell.angle_beta   90.00
_cell.angle_gamma   90.00
#
_symmetry.space_group_name_H-M   'P 1'
#
loop_
_entity.id
_entity.type
_entity.pdbx_description
1 polymer ?
#
loop_
_entity_poly.entity_id
_entity_poly.type
_entity_poly.pdbx_seq_one_letter_code
_entity_poly.pdbx_strand_id
1 'polypeptide(L)'
;MHVRVSTRRNKDGTAVRYLQLTHNEWDPTTKTSRPKVLHSFGREDQLDRDAIKRLVASLTRLLDPATALTGSQAPGAAGLAFTSSRPVGGTLVLDALWRRLGIDTVMTRLLTGRKRDPRTERVLFALVANRALAPGSKLAAAGWVNRRAHIDGLAETSDDACYRAMDWLLDIAPDLEREVFWQVATLLDHEVDLLFFDTTSTYFQTDEPDDPLARDVRGRPVPDQDPGDGDGNGDGDGDGDGEDTGGGVGFRTYGKSKDSRDDLPQVVIGMAVTRAGIPVRVWCWPGNTTDSALIRQAREDMRDWTLARVMWVADRGFSSTQNRRELRRGGGHYIIGEKLRSGSAEATAALSRQGRYSHVRDNLQVKEVKIAADERFVICFNPEQAERDAALREVMVGKLTALIADTDRLTVTKRAELRGRISTMPGLNRFLRVTPKGLLRVDRKKIAGEVNLDGKYLLRCSDPHLSAEDIALGYKQLLQVERGWRDMKTTLELRPVYHRLEERIRAHVILCWLALLLVRIVETTTGATWNRVREDLQDLHVGTFTGPAGTFRQRTELTTAQRDILAKLDINAPKKIIELGPATTL
;
A
#
# COMPACT_ATOMS: atom_id res chain seq x y z
N MET A 1 15.55 -29.18 -35.20
CA MET A 1 16.46 -29.02 -36.36
C MET A 1 17.88 -29.10 -35.84
N HIS A 2 18.85 -29.59 -36.59
CA HIS A 2 20.24 -29.70 -36.15
C HIS A 2 21.19 -29.44 -37.32
N VAL A 3 22.44 -29.08 -37.03
CA VAL A 3 23.49 -28.95 -38.05
C VAL A 3 24.20 -30.30 -38.19
N ARG A 4 24.35 -30.79 -39.42
CA ARG A 4 25.11 -32.01 -39.73
C ARG A 4 26.25 -31.69 -40.69
N VAL A 5 27.28 -32.53 -40.67
CA VAL A 5 28.37 -32.51 -41.64
C VAL A 5 28.14 -33.61 -42.67
N SER A 6 28.13 -33.27 -43.95
CA SER A 6 28.12 -34.24 -45.05
C SER A 6 29.47 -34.23 -45.76
N THR A 7 30.03 -35.42 -46.03
CA THR A 7 31.34 -35.55 -46.70
C THR A 7 31.13 -36.01 -48.14
N ARG A 8 31.77 -35.33 -49.10
CA ARG A 8 31.83 -35.73 -50.50
C ARG A 8 33.28 -36.03 -50.88
N ARG A 9 33.54 -37.22 -51.42
CA ARG A 9 34.85 -37.59 -51.94
C ARG A 9 34.94 -37.23 -53.43
N ASN A 10 36.04 -36.59 -53.81
CA ASN A 10 36.38 -36.24 -55.18
C ASN A 10 37.09 -37.41 -55.88
N LYS A 11 37.19 -37.36 -57.21
CA LYS A 11 37.84 -38.42 -58.02
C LYS A 11 39.35 -38.55 -57.76
N ASP A 12 39.96 -37.53 -57.20
CA ASP A 12 41.39 -37.46 -56.81
C ASP A 12 41.67 -38.03 -55.39
N GLY A 13 40.64 -38.57 -54.72
CA GLY A 13 40.75 -39.13 -53.37
C GLY A 13 40.61 -38.09 -52.25
N THR A 14 40.52 -36.79 -52.55
CA THR A 14 40.32 -35.74 -51.54
C THR A 14 38.88 -35.74 -51.02
N ALA A 15 38.69 -35.45 -49.73
CA ALA A 15 37.38 -35.37 -49.10
C ALA A 15 37.03 -33.91 -48.75
N VAL A 16 35.89 -33.42 -49.26
CA VAL A 16 35.36 -32.09 -48.95
C VAL A 16 34.14 -32.23 -48.04
N ARG A 17 34.15 -31.49 -46.92
CA ARG A 17 33.09 -31.50 -45.91
C ARG A 17 32.17 -30.28 -46.09
N TYR A 18 30.86 -30.49 -45.97
CA TYR A 18 29.83 -29.46 -46.09
C TYR A 18 28.98 -29.43 -44.82
N LEU A 19 28.62 -28.22 -44.38
CA LEU A 19 27.74 -28.00 -43.23
C LEU A 19 26.31 -27.76 -43.70
N GLN A 20 25.34 -28.47 -43.11
CA GLN A 20 23.93 -28.41 -43.51
C GLN A 20 23.02 -28.32 -42.28
N LEU A 21 22.06 -27.41 -42.30
CA LEU A 21 20.93 -27.41 -41.37
C LEU A 21 19.89 -28.43 -41.84
N THR A 22 19.56 -29.38 -40.99
CA THR A 22 18.62 -30.46 -41.28
C THR A 22 17.46 -30.56 -40.30
N HIS A 23 16.32 -31.01 -40.82
CA HIS A 23 15.16 -31.42 -40.06
C HIS A 23 14.77 -32.83 -40.44
N ASN A 24 14.48 -33.67 -39.45
CA ASN A 24 14.10 -35.04 -39.71
C ASN A 24 12.59 -35.09 -39.97
N GLU A 25 12.19 -35.54 -41.16
CA GLU A 25 10.79 -35.77 -41.53
C GLU A 25 10.53 -37.28 -41.61
N TRP A 26 9.34 -37.71 -41.18
CA TRP A 26 8.93 -39.11 -41.28
C TRP A 26 8.53 -39.43 -42.72
N ASP A 27 9.14 -40.45 -43.31
CA ASP A 27 8.75 -40.97 -44.62
C ASP A 27 7.78 -42.15 -44.42
N PRO A 28 6.48 -41.98 -44.71
CA PRO A 28 5.47 -43.00 -44.49
C PRO A 28 5.61 -44.21 -45.43
N THR A 29 6.29 -44.06 -46.57
CA THR A 29 6.51 -45.12 -47.55
C THR A 29 7.64 -46.04 -47.11
N THR A 30 8.73 -45.46 -46.61
CA THR A 30 9.89 -46.25 -46.14
C THR A 30 9.89 -46.52 -44.65
N LYS A 31 8.89 -46.00 -43.91
CA LYS A 31 8.74 -46.09 -42.45
C LYS A 31 10.02 -45.74 -41.69
N THR A 32 10.77 -44.77 -42.21
CA THR A 32 12.02 -44.31 -41.59
C THR A 32 12.03 -42.79 -41.48
N SER A 33 12.70 -42.28 -40.46
CA SER A 33 12.94 -40.84 -40.35
C SER A 33 14.08 -40.43 -41.26
N ARG A 34 13.81 -39.54 -42.22
CA ARG A 34 14.79 -39.09 -43.22
C ARG A 34 15.18 -37.63 -42.96
N PRO A 35 16.49 -37.32 -42.91
CA PRO A 35 16.95 -35.95 -42.74
C PRO A 35 16.75 -35.14 -44.03
N LYS A 36 15.87 -34.14 -43.99
CA LYS A 36 15.69 -33.13 -45.04
C LYS A 36 16.61 -31.96 -44.80
N VAL A 37 17.37 -31.58 -45.84
CA VAL A 37 18.25 -30.41 -45.80
C VAL A 37 17.39 -29.16 -46.00
N LEU A 38 17.38 -28.30 -44.98
CA LEU A 38 16.68 -27.02 -45.02
C LEU A 38 17.56 -25.90 -45.57
N HIS A 39 18.85 -25.93 -45.22
CA HIS A 39 19.82 -24.94 -45.68
C HIS A 39 21.23 -25.53 -45.69
N SER A 40 22.03 -25.16 -46.68
CA SER A 40 23.45 -25.56 -46.78
C SER A 40 24.32 -24.34 -46.54
N PHE A 41 25.20 -24.41 -45.54
CA PHE A 41 26.17 -23.35 -45.22
C PHE A 41 27.43 -23.41 -46.10
N GLY A 42 27.47 -24.31 -47.09
CA GLY A 42 28.61 -24.48 -47.98
C GLY A 42 29.69 -25.37 -47.38
N ARG A 43 30.92 -25.21 -47.90
CA ARG A 43 32.06 -26.02 -47.46
C ARG A 43 32.53 -25.55 -46.09
N GLU A 44 32.83 -26.51 -45.22
CA GLU A 44 33.25 -26.26 -43.83
C GLU A 44 34.53 -25.42 -43.73
N ASP A 45 35.44 -25.55 -44.72
CA ASP A 45 36.70 -24.81 -44.80
C ASP A 45 36.56 -23.37 -45.35
N GLN A 46 35.40 -23.01 -45.91
CA GLN A 46 35.11 -21.69 -46.48
C GLN A 46 33.94 -20.99 -45.77
N LEU A 47 33.67 -21.39 -44.53
CA LEU A 47 32.52 -20.95 -43.77
C LEU A 47 32.65 -19.50 -43.31
N ASP A 48 31.67 -18.65 -43.63
CA ASP A 48 31.54 -17.31 -43.02
C ASP A 48 31.05 -17.45 -41.58
N ARG A 49 32.02 -17.48 -40.65
CA ARG A 49 31.75 -17.61 -39.21
C ARG A 49 31.02 -16.40 -38.63
N ASP A 50 31.17 -15.22 -39.21
CA ASP A 50 30.50 -14.01 -38.71
C ASP A 50 29.04 -13.95 -39.12
N ALA A 51 28.69 -14.46 -40.31
CA ALA A 51 27.29 -14.68 -40.69
C ALA A 51 26.58 -15.66 -39.75
N ILE A 52 27.27 -16.73 -39.34
CA ILE A 52 26.72 -17.70 -38.37
C ILE A 52 26.51 -17.06 -37.00
N LYS A 53 27.46 -16.26 -36.50
CA LYS A 53 27.29 -15.52 -35.24
C LYS A 53 26.07 -14.59 -35.30
N ARG A 54 25.86 -13.88 -36.41
CA ARG A 54 24.67 -13.03 -36.62
C ARG A 54 23.37 -13.84 -36.62
N LEU A 55 23.37 -15.02 -37.25
CA LEU A 55 22.22 -15.92 -37.26
C LEU A 55 21.90 -16.43 -35.85
N VAL A 56 22.90 -16.89 -35.09
CA VAL A 56 22.73 -17.32 -33.69
C VAL A 56 22.15 -16.18 -32.86
N ALA A 57 22.71 -14.96 -32.94
CA ALA A 57 22.19 -13.80 -32.22
C ALA A 57 20.75 -13.43 -32.63
N SER A 58 20.35 -13.66 -33.88
CA SER A 58 18.97 -13.47 -34.32
C SER A 58 18.03 -14.53 -33.75
N LEU A 59 18.46 -15.79 -33.68
CA LEU A 59 17.67 -16.88 -33.13
C LEU A 59 17.54 -16.78 -31.61
N THR A 60 18.59 -16.38 -30.89
CA THR A 60 18.55 -16.19 -29.43
C THR A 60 17.57 -15.09 -29.01
N ARG A 61 17.38 -14.06 -29.83
CA ARG A 61 16.37 -13.00 -29.59
C ARG A 61 14.92 -13.50 -29.63
N LEU A 62 14.68 -14.69 -30.20
CA LEU A 62 13.36 -15.32 -30.27
C LEU A 62 13.10 -16.26 -29.08
N LEU A 63 14.07 -16.42 -28.17
CA LEU A 63 14.00 -17.30 -27.01
C LEU A 63 13.75 -16.49 -25.73
N ASP A 64 13.15 -17.11 -24.72
CA ASP A 64 12.96 -16.46 -23.41
C ASP A 64 14.32 -16.13 -22.73
N PRO A 65 14.36 -15.18 -21.77
CA PRO A 65 15.61 -14.75 -21.13
C PRO A 65 16.36 -15.88 -20.40
N ALA A 66 15.65 -16.89 -19.90
CA ALA A 66 16.26 -18.06 -19.25
C ALA A 66 17.01 -18.93 -20.25
N THR A 67 16.49 -19.08 -21.47
CA THR A 67 17.09 -19.84 -22.57
C THR A 67 18.22 -19.05 -23.25
N ALA A 68 18.12 -17.71 -23.26
CA ALA A 68 19.20 -16.84 -23.72
C ALA A 68 20.49 -17.00 -22.88
N LEU A 69 20.35 -17.15 -21.55
CA LEU A 69 21.47 -17.45 -20.65
C LEU A 69 22.18 -18.77 -20.99
N THR A 70 21.42 -19.78 -21.42
CA THR A 70 21.95 -21.08 -21.87
C THR A 70 22.64 -20.99 -23.24
N GLY A 71 22.15 -20.14 -24.14
CA GLY A 71 22.67 -19.97 -25.50
C GLY A 71 23.97 -19.17 -25.62
N SER A 72 24.37 -18.43 -24.58
CA SER A 72 25.64 -17.71 -24.49
C SER A 72 26.88 -18.60 -24.28
N GLN A 73 26.73 -19.93 -24.27
CA GLN A 73 27.86 -20.85 -24.23
C GLN A 73 28.74 -20.67 -25.49
N ALA A 74 29.90 -20.07 -25.31
CA ALA A 74 31.00 -20.23 -26.25
C ALA A 74 31.33 -21.75 -26.35
N PRO A 75 31.49 -22.32 -27.55
CA PRO A 75 31.93 -23.70 -27.70
C PRO A 75 33.38 -23.78 -27.19
N GLY A 76 33.55 -24.15 -25.93
CA GLY A 76 34.83 -24.15 -25.22
C GLY A 76 34.74 -24.18 -23.69
N ALA A 77 33.60 -23.83 -23.07
CA ALA A 77 33.40 -23.99 -21.63
C ALA A 77 32.96 -25.42 -21.28
N ALA A 78 33.82 -26.41 -21.55
CA ALA A 78 33.66 -27.74 -20.97
C ALA A 78 33.87 -27.63 -19.45
N GLY A 79 32.80 -27.40 -18.70
CA GLY A 79 32.85 -27.42 -17.24
C GLY A 79 31.66 -26.78 -16.53
N LEU A 80 31.11 -25.65 -17.00
CA LEU A 80 30.12 -24.89 -16.23
C LEU A 80 28.70 -25.11 -16.79
N ALA A 81 27.81 -25.70 -15.98
CA ALA A 81 26.40 -25.93 -16.27
C ALA A 81 25.52 -24.88 -15.59
N PHE A 82 24.52 -24.36 -16.30
CA PHE A 82 23.49 -23.50 -15.72
C PHE A 82 22.61 -24.31 -14.77
N THR A 83 22.46 -23.84 -13.52
CA THR A 83 21.73 -24.57 -12.47
C THR A 83 20.42 -23.91 -12.07
N SER A 84 20.38 -22.58 -12.00
CA SER A 84 19.18 -21.84 -11.58
C SER A 84 19.24 -20.38 -12.01
N SER A 85 18.08 -19.73 -12.05
CA SER A 85 17.95 -18.29 -12.22
C SER A 85 16.92 -17.74 -11.24
N ARG A 86 17.21 -16.58 -10.63
CA ARG A 86 16.34 -15.91 -9.67
C ARG A 86 16.22 -14.42 -10.00
N PRO A 87 15.01 -13.84 -10.03
CA PRO A 87 14.81 -12.39 -10.08
C PRO A 87 15.61 -11.67 -8.99
N VAL A 88 16.19 -10.53 -9.36
CA VAL A 88 16.96 -9.65 -8.46
C VAL A 88 16.58 -8.18 -8.61
N GLY A 89 16.01 -7.73 -9.74
CA GLY A 89 15.82 -6.30 -9.95
C GLY A 89 14.97 -5.62 -8.89
N GLY A 90 13.86 -6.25 -8.50
CA GLY A 90 13.00 -5.74 -7.44
C GLY A 90 13.69 -5.69 -6.07
N THR A 91 14.37 -6.76 -5.66
CA THR A 91 15.06 -6.83 -4.37
C THR A 91 16.26 -5.88 -4.32
N LEU A 92 17.00 -5.74 -5.41
CA LEU A 92 18.10 -4.79 -5.54
C LEU A 92 17.63 -3.34 -5.31
N VAL A 93 16.57 -2.93 -6.00
CA VAL A 93 16.04 -1.57 -5.89
C VAL A 93 15.54 -1.29 -4.48
N LEU A 94 14.77 -2.22 -3.91
CA LEU A 94 14.25 -2.06 -2.56
C LEU A 94 15.36 -2.08 -1.51
N ASP A 95 16.41 -2.89 -1.66
CA ASP A 95 17.56 -2.93 -0.74
C ASP A 95 18.37 -1.63 -0.82
N ALA A 96 18.60 -1.10 -2.03
CA ALA A 96 19.29 0.17 -2.19
C ALA A 96 18.55 1.32 -1.48
N LEU A 97 17.21 1.36 -1.59
CA LEU A 97 16.39 2.34 -0.88
C LEU A 97 16.38 2.11 0.64
N TRP A 98 16.29 0.85 1.07
CA TRP A 98 16.37 0.46 2.48
C TRP A 98 17.65 0.97 3.14
N ARG A 99 18.79 0.81 2.45
CA ARG A 99 20.09 1.33 2.89
C ARG A 99 20.19 2.85 2.80
N ARG A 100 19.65 3.46 1.74
CA ARG A 100 19.64 4.93 1.58
C ARG A 100 18.84 5.62 2.68
N LEU A 101 17.78 4.98 3.17
CA LEU A 101 17.00 5.43 4.33
C LEU A 101 17.68 5.10 5.67
N GLY A 102 18.86 4.48 5.68
CA GLY A 102 19.59 4.09 6.89
C GLY A 102 18.89 3.03 7.75
N ILE A 103 17.88 2.34 7.20
CA ILE A 103 17.07 1.38 7.96
C ILE A 103 17.93 0.19 8.40
N ASP A 104 18.77 -0.31 7.51
CA ASP A 104 19.76 -1.34 7.81
C ASP A 104 20.68 -0.92 8.96
N THR A 105 21.23 0.29 8.88
CA THR A 105 22.18 0.84 9.84
C THR A 105 21.56 0.98 11.22
N VAL A 106 20.34 1.51 11.30
CA VAL A 106 19.58 1.64 12.55
C VAL A 106 19.29 0.27 13.15
N MET A 107 18.83 -0.68 12.34
CA MET A 107 18.54 -2.04 12.80
C MET A 107 19.80 -2.75 13.30
N THR A 108 20.90 -2.71 12.55
CA THR A 108 22.19 -3.31 12.97
C THR A 108 22.72 -2.68 14.26
N ARG A 109 22.60 -1.36 14.42
CA ARG A 109 22.94 -0.66 15.67
C ARG A 109 22.09 -1.18 16.84
N LEU A 110 20.77 -1.28 16.67
CA LEU A 110 19.84 -1.75 17.71
C LEU A 110 19.98 -3.26 18.02
N LEU A 111 20.56 -4.03 17.10
CA LEU A 111 20.87 -5.44 17.27
C LEU A 111 22.15 -5.68 18.07
N THR A 112 23.07 -4.70 18.09
CA THR A 112 24.39 -4.81 18.74
C THR A 112 24.23 -5.11 20.23
N GLY A 113 24.96 -6.12 20.73
CA GLY A 113 24.92 -6.54 22.13
C GLY A 113 23.71 -7.40 22.53
N ARG A 114 22.80 -7.72 21.60
CA ARG A 114 21.66 -8.62 21.86
C ARG A 114 21.95 -10.06 21.43
N LYS A 115 21.40 -11.03 22.16
CA LYS A 115 21.47 -12.46 21.81
C LYS A 115 20.44 -12.81 20.71
N ARG A 116 20.63 -12.28 19.50
CA ARG A 116 19.76 -12.55 18.32
C ARG A 116 20.62 -12.93 17.10
N ASP A 117 20.02 -13.57 16.09
CA ASP A 117 20.72 -13.93 14.84
C ASP A 117 21.21 -12.64 14.14
N PRO A 118 22.50 -12.52 13.79
CA PRO A 118 23.02 -11.36 13.04
C PRO A 118 22.28 -11.07 11.73
N ARG A 119 21.63 -12.08 11.13
CA ARG A 119 20.84 -11.97 9.90
C ARG A 119 19.42 -11.45 10.12
N THR A 120 19.01 -11.16 11.35
CA THR A 120 17.63 -10.73 11.68
C THR A 120 17.20 -9.52 10.83
N GLU A 121 18.10 -8.56 10.65
CA GLU A 121 17.85 -7.38 9.82
C GLU A 121 17.60 -7.76 8.35
N ARG A 122 18.42 -8.66 7.76
CA ARG A 122 18.20 -9.16 6.40
C ARG A 122 16.90 -9.95 6.26
N VAL A 123 16.50 -10.70 7.29
CA VAL A 123 15.19 -11.39 7.33
C VAL A 123 14.04 -10.37 7.34
N LEU A 124 14.16 -9.27 8.09
CA LEU A 124 13.16 -8.20 8.07
C LEU A 124 13.08 -7.51 6.71
N PHE A 125 14.23 -7.16 6.12
CA PHE A 125 14.28 -6.64 4.77
C PHE A 125 13.60 -7.60 3.79
N ALA A 126 13.87 -8.91 3.88
CA ALA A 126 13.25 -9.91 3.02
C ALA A 126 11.73 -9.97 3.19
N LEU A 127 11.20 -9.83 4.40
CA LEU A 127 9.77 -9.77 4.65
C LEU A 127 9.13 -8.51 4.05
N VAL A 128 9.80 -7.36 4.17
CA VAL A 128 9.37 -6.08 3.55
C VAL A 128 9.38 -6.18 2.03
N ALA A 129 10.49 -6.65 1.45
CA ALA A 129 10.61 -6.86 0.01
C ALA A 129 9.58 -7.87 -0.51
N ASN A 130 9.30 -8.92 0.27
CA ASN A 130 8.26 -9.89 -0.06
C ASN A 130 6.87 -9.24 -0.11
N ARG A 131 6.51 -8.32 0.80
CA ARG A 131 5.24 -7.55 0.69
C ARG A 131 5.14 -6.79 -0.63
N ALA A 132 6.22 -6.19 -1.11
CA ALA A 132 6.22 -5.39 -2.33
C ALA A 132 6.25 -6.22 -3.62
N LEU A 133 6.88 -7.40 -3.60
CA LEU A 133 7.19 -8.19 -4.79
C LEU A 133 6.33 -9.44 -4.96
N ALA A 134 6.06 -10.16 -3.87
CA ALA A 134 5.35 -11.44 -3.88
C ALA A 134 4.64 -11.67 -2.53
N PRO A 135 3.65 -10.83 -2.18
CA PRO A 135 3.00 -10.87 -0.88
C PRO A 135 2.36 -12.24 -0.60
N GLY A 136 2.24 -12.59 0.69
CA GLY A 136 1.70 -13.87 1.13
C GLY A 136 1.89 -14.15 2.63
N SER A 137 1.74 -15.40 3.07
CA SER A 137 2.01 -15.78 4.47
C SER A 137 3.52 -15.75 4.80
N LYS A 138 3.89 -15.85 6.08
CA LYS A 138 5.32 -15.91 6.48
C LYS A 138 5.99 -17.21 6.02
N LEU A 139 5.23 -18.30 5.98
CA LEU A 139 5.64 -19.57 5.35
C LEU A 139 5.90 -19.38 3.84
N ALA A 140 5.00 -18.69 3.14
CA ALA A 140 5.19 -18.38 1.73
C ALA A 140 6.40 -17.48 1.49
N ALA A 141 6.62 -16.47 2.36
CA ALA A 141 7.77 -15.58 2.30
C ALA A 141 9.10 -16.34 2.47
N ALA A 142 9.20 -17.24 3.46
CA ALA A 142 10.39 -18.08 3.64
C ALA A 142 10.63 -18.96 2.40
N GLY A 143 9.57 -19.57 1.86
CA GLY A 143 9.64 -20.32 0.61
C GLY A 143 10.07 -19.48 -0.60
N TRP A 144 9.65 -18.22 -0.66
CA TRP A 144 10.01 -17.27 -1.72
C TRP A 144 11.50 -16.89 -1.65
N VAL A 145 12.02 -16.56 -0.46
CA VAL A 145 13.46 -16.30 -0.26
C VAL A 145 14.30 -17.51 -0.72
N ASN A 146 13.92 -18.71 -0.27
CA ASN A 146 14.75 -19.89 -0.50
C ASN A 146 14.75 -20.37 -1.96
N ARG A 147 13.65 -20.12 -2.71
CA ARG A 147 13.44 -20.74 -4.04
C ARG A 147 13.26 -19.76 -5.19
N ARG A 148 12.87 -18.51 -4.93
CA ARG A 148 12.35 -17.60 -5.96
C ARG A 148 13.09 -16.27 -6.02
N ALA A 149 13.63 -15.77 -4.91
CA ALA A 149 14.30 -14.47 -4.87
C ALA A 149 15.80 -14.58 -4.63
N HIS A 150 16.53 -13.58 -5.13
CA HIS A 150 17.89 -13.32 -4.69
C HIS A 150 17.90 -12.10 -3.77
N ILE A 151 18.44 -12.30 -2.55
CA ILE A 151 18.65 -11.23 -1.57
C ILE A 151 20.10 -11.30 -1.13
N ASP A 152 20.81 -10.18 -1.21
CA ASP A 152 22.20 -10.10 -0.77
C ASP A 152 22.29 -10.26 0.75
N GLY A 153 23.20 -11.14 1.20
CA GLY A 153 23.36 -11.46 2.63
C GLY A 153 22.30 -12.41 3.20
N LEU A 154 21.38 -12.94 2.39
CA LEU A 154 20.38 -13.92 2.84
C LEU A 154 20.09 -14.98 1.77
N ALA A 155 20.86 -16.08 1.82
CA ALA A 155 20.67 -17.21 0.90
C ALA A 155 19.39 -18.01 1.20
N GLU A 156 19.07 -18.17 2.48
CA GLU A 156 17.93 -18.93 2.97
C GLU A 156 17.42 -18.38 4.31
N THR A 157 16.17 -18.70 4.63
CA THR A 157 15.53 -18.44 5.92
C THR A 157 14.47 -19.50 6.23
N SER A 158 14.04 -19.58 7.48
CA SER A 158 12.86 -20.34 7.91
C SER A 158 11.72 -19.41 8.30
N ASP A 159 10.50 -19.94 8.40
CA ASP A 159 9.36 -19.22 8.95
C ASP A 159 9.54 -18.90 10.43
N ASP A 160 10.18 -19.77 11.23
CA ASP A 160 10.57 -19.46 12.60
C ASP A 160 11.50 -18.24 12.71
N ALA A 161 12.45 -18.10 11.78
CA ALA A 161 13.32 -16.93 11.71
C ALA A 161 12.50 -15.68 11.35
N CYS A 162 11.56 -15.79 10.40
CA CYS A 162 10.64 -14.70 10.04
C CYS A 162 9.80 -14.24 11.24
N TYR A 163 9.22 -15.17 12.00
CA TYR A 163 8.47 -14.85 13.20
C TYR A 163 9.37 -14.22 14.27
N ARG A 164 10.52 -14.82 14.62
CA ARG A 164 11.42 -14.20 15.61
C ARG A 164 11.90 -12.79 15.24
N ALA A 165 12.06 -12.54 13.94
CA ALA A 165 12.37 -11.21 13.40
C ALA A 165 11.21 -10.23 13.61
N MET A 166 9.95 -10.64 13.41
CA MET A 166 8.78 -9.80 13.67
C MET A 166 8.61 -9.41 15.14
N ASP A 167 8.94 -10.30 16.09
CA ASP A 167 8.92 -9.93 17.52
C ASP A 167 9.90 -8.81 17.79
N TRP A 168 11.11 -8.95 17.24
CA TRP A 168 12.13 -7.93 17.38
C TRP A 168 11.75 -6.62 16.69
N LEU A 169 11.11 -6.68 15.52
CA LEU A 169 10.61 -5.49 14.83
C LEU A 169 9.68 -4.69 15.74
N LEU A 170 8.81 -5.37 16.49
CA LEU A 170 7.91 -4.70 17.44
C LEU A 170 8.68 -4.10 18.62
N ASP A 171 9.69 -4.81 19.14
CA ASP A 171 10.57 -4.30 20.22
C ASP A 171 11.23 -2.96 19.83
N ILE A 172 11.69 -2.85 18.57
CA ILE A 172 12.43 -1.68 18.08
C ILE A 172 11.56 -0.65 17.36
N ALA A 173 10.26 -0.92 17.16
CA ALA A 173 9.39 -0.10 16.34
C ALA A 173 9.42 1.40 16.71
N PRO A 174 9.37 1.81 17.99
CA PRO A 174 9.39 3.23 18.35
C PRO A 174 10.67 3.96 17.91
N ASP A 175 11.83 3.32 18.05
CA ASP A 175 13.12 3.89 17.63
C ASP A 175 13.25 3.88 16.10
N LEU A 176 12.83 2.79 15.46
CA LEU A 176 12.87 2.63 14.02
C LEU A 176 11.98 3.66 13.30
N GLU A 177 10.72 3.80 13.73
CA GLU A 177 9.77 4.75 13.16
C GLU A 177 10.27 6.18 13.28
N ARG A 178 10.88 6.54 14.42
CA ARG A 178 11.49 7.86 14.63
C ARG A 178 12.63 8.12 13.65
N GLU A 179 13.55 7.18 13.49
CA GLU A 179 14.68 7.34 12.57
C GLU A 179 14.21 7.41 11.10
N VAL A 180 13.26 6.57 10.71
CA VAL A 180 12.64 6.62 9.38
C VAL A 180 11.99 7.97 9.14
N PHE A 181 11.27 8.51 10.12
CA PHE A 181 10.67 9.84 10.03
C PHE A 181 11.74 10.90 9.72
N TRP A 182 12.86 10.94 10.46
CA TRP A 182 13.93 11.91 10.26
C TRP A 182 14.62 11.79 8.91
N GLN A 183 14.83 10.55 8.45
CA GLN A 183 15.43 10.29 7.15
C GLN A 183 14.51 10.74 6.02
N VAL A 184 13.21 10.46 6.12
CA VAL A 184 12.21 10.94 5.15
C VAL A 184 12.12 12.47 5.17
N ALA A 185 12.14 13.11 6.34
CA ALA A 185 12.10 14.56 6.46
C ALA A 185 13.35 15.24 5.85
N THR A 186 14.52 14.61 5.99
CA THR A 186 15.78 15.09 5.41
C THR A 186 15.81 14.90 3.90
N LEU A 187 15.37 13.73 3.40
CA LEU A 187 15.34 13.41 1.96
C LEU A 187 14.30 14.22 1.18
N LEU A 188 13.24 14.69 1.83
CA LEU A 188 12.17 15.49 1.23
C LEU A 188 12.38 17.02 1.37
N ASP A 189 13.61 17.44 1.65
CA ASP A 189 14.04 18.85 1.67
C ASP A 189 13.16 19.74 2.58
N HIS A 190 13.08 19.36 3.86
CA HIS A 190 12.58 20.14 5.00
C HIS A 190 11.09 20.56 5.06
N GLU A 191 10.26 20.37 4.04
CA GLU A 191 8.83 20.73 4.12
C GLU A 191 7.93 19.54 4.49
N VAL A 192 8.12 18.94 5.67
CA VAL A 192 7.02 18.16 6.30
C VAL A 192 6.04 19.14 6.96
N ASP A 193 5.55 20.11 6.19
CA ASP A 193 4.63 21.15 6.66
C ASP A 193 3.19 20.64 6.71
N LEU A 194 2.88 19.60 5.92
CA LEU A 194 1.54 19.06 5.76
C LEU A 194 1.53 17.55 6.01
N LEU A 195 0.90 17.14 7.11
CA LEU A 195 0.67 15.75 7.45
C LEU A 195 -0.80 15.40 7.31
N PHE A 196 -1.06 14.40 6.49
CA PHE A 196 -2.38 13.83 6.32
C PHE A 196 -2.55 12.69 7.32
N PHE A 197 -3.64 12.72 8.06
CA PHE A 197 -4.01 11.65 8.97
C PHE A 197 -5.39 11.12 8.59
N ASP A 198 -5.44 9.82 8.36
CA ASP A 198 -6.68 9.08 8.15
C ASP A 198 -6.56 7.72 8.84
N THR A 199 -7.69 7.07 9.05
CA THR A 199 -7.76 5.74 9.63
C THR A 199 -8.49 4.79 8.68
N THR A 200 -8.04 3.54 8.61
CA THR A 200 -8.76 2.44 7.98
C THR A 200 -9.10 1.39 9.02
N SER A 201 -10.04 0.49 8.73
CA SER A 201 -10.09 -0.81 9.41
C SER A 201 -9.61 -1.93 8.50
N THR A 202 -9.21 -3.06 9.10
CA THR A 202 -9.02 -4.34 8.42
C THR A 202 -9.70 -5.44 9.23
N TYR A 203 -10.47 -6.29 8.55
CA TYR A 203 -11.19 -7.39 9.15
C TYR A 203 -10.35 -8.68 9.18
N PHE A 204 -10.77 -9.62 10.02
CA PHE A 204 -10.17 -10.95 10.17
C PHE A 204 -11.21 -12.02 9.89
N GLN A 205 -10.82 -13.09 9.18
CA GLN A 205 -11.70 -14.23 8.91
C GLN A 205 -11.75 -15.14 10.15
N THR A 206 -12.38 -14.64 11.20
CA THR A 206 -12.63 -15.31 12.48
C THR A 206 -14.02 -14.90 12.94
N ASP A 207 -14.78 -15.84 13.50
CA ASP A 207 -16.16 -15.57 13.94
C ASP A 207 -16.21 -14.96 15.35
N GLU A 208 -15.10 -15.04 16.09
CA GLU A 208 -15.02 -14.57 17.48
C GLU A 208 -14.01 -13.42 17.63
N PRO A 209 -14.37 -12.35 18.39
CA PRO A 209 -13.45 -11.30 18.79
C PRO A 209 -12.45 -11.83 19.83
N ASP A 210 -11.37 -11.09 20.07
CA ASP A 210 -10.42 -11.38 21.13
C ASP A 210 -11.04 -11.16 22.52
N ASP A 211 -10.54 -11.91 23.51
CA ASP A 211 -10.91 -11.72 24.90
C ASP A 211 -10.64 -10.27 25.37
N PRO A 212 -11.57 -9.66 26.11
CA PRO A 212 -11.40 -8.35 26.72
C PRO A 212 -10.14 -8.25 27.60
N LEU A 213 -9.29 -7.25 27.35
CA LEU A 213 -8.13 -6.93 28.21
C LEU A 213 -8.17 -5.46 28.62
N ALA A 214 -7.73 -5.15 29.85
CA ALA A 214 -7.49 -3.77 30.27
C ALA A 214 -6.41 -3.13 29.39
N ARG A 215 -6.67 -1.92 28.90
CA ARG A 215 -5.79 -1.25 27.93
C ARG A 215 -5.50 0.20 28.33
N ASP A 216 -4.30 0.65 27.99
CA ASP A 216 -3.91 2.04 28.13
C ASP A 216 -4.56 2.92 27.04
N VAL A 217 -4.34 4.24 27.13
CA VAL A 217 -4.82 5.22 26.14
C VAL A 217 -4.26 5.00 24.73
N ARG A 218 -3.21 4.18 24.58
CA ARG A 218 -2.59 3.81 23.31
C ARG A 218 -3.12 2.47 22.77
N GLY A 219 -4.09 1.88 23.46
CA GLY A 219 -4.69 0.59 23.11
C GLY A 219 -3.77 -0.61 23.35
N ARG A 220 -2.71 -0.48 24.17
CA ARG A 220 -1.83 -1.58 24.56
C ARG A 220 -2.34 -2.23 25.85
N PRO A 221 -2.19 -3.56 26.02
CA PRO A 221 -2.56 -4.23 27.27
C PRO A 221 -1.80 -3.62 28.45
N VAL A 222 -2.49 -3.36 29.56
CA VAL A 222 -1.89 -3.01 30.84
C VAL A 222 -1.54 -4.31 31.57
N PRO A 223 -0.35 -4.48 32.16
CA PRO A 223 -0.05 -5.64 32.99
C PRO A 223 -1.08 -5.76 34.13
N ASP A 224 -1.52 -6.98 34.46
CA ASP A 224 -2.48 -7.21 35.55
C ASP A 224 -2.06 -6.44 36.80
N GLN A 225 -2.94 -5.55 37.27
CA GLN A 225 -2.81 -5.05 38.63
C GLN A 225 -3.17 -6.24 39.53
N ASP A 226 -2.21 -6.66 40.34
CA ASP A 226 -2.42 -7.61 41.44
C ASP A 226 -3.70 -7.16 42.18
N PRO A 227 -4.71 -8.03 42.39
CA PRO A 227 -5.95 -7.65 43.04
C PRO A 227 -5.65 -7.43 44.53
N GLY A 228 -5.11 -6.26 44.85
CA GLY A 228 -4.89 -5.80 46.20
C GLY A 228 -6.22 -5.52 46.86
N ASP A 229 -6.44 -6.17 47.99
CA ASP A 229 -7.51 -6.00 48.97
C ASP A 229 -8.21 -4.63 48.89
N GLY A 230 -9.48 -4.65 48.51
CA GLY A 230 -10.34 -3.48 48.42
C GLY A 230 -11.75 -3.80 48.88
N ASP A 231 -11.89 -4.20 50.16
CA ASP A 231 -13.15 -4.05 50.88
C ASP A 231 -13.58 -2.58 50.84
N GLY A 232 -14.78 -2.30 50.32
CA GLY A 232 -15.28 -0.94 50.23
C GLY A 232 -16.69 -0.83 49.67
N ASN A 233 -17.68 -1.21 50.47
CA ASN A 233 -19.07 -0.77 50.30
C ASN A 233 -19.13 0.75 50.07
N GLY A 234 -19.89 1.18 49.06
CA GLY A 234 -20.19 2.59 48.81
C GLY A 234 -21.36 2.73 47.85
N ASP A 235 -22.58 2.69 48.39
CA ASP A 235 -23.79 3.17 47.71
C ASP A 235 -23.65 4.66 47.38
N GLY A 236 -24.02 5.06 46.16
CA GLY A 236 -24.06 6.46 45.75
C GLY A 236 -24.69 6.66 44.37
N ASP A 237 -25.98 7.03 44.36
CA ASP A 237 -26.71 7.58 43.23
C ASP A 237 -26.10 8.91 42.72
N GLY A 238 -26.06 9.12 41.39
CA GLY A 238 -25.90 10.47 40.80
C GLY A 238 -25.21 10.56 39.43
N ASP A 239 -26.01 10.83 38.40
CA ASP A 239 -25.70 11.58 37.16
C ASP A 239 -24.50 11.17 36.26
N GLY A 240 -24.79 10.31 35.27
CA GLY A 240 -25.06 10.82 33.92
C GLY A 240 -23.94 11.41 33.05
N ASP A 241 -22.67 11.13 33.31
CA ASP A 241 -21.60 11.24 32.31
C ASP A 241 -20.92 9.88 32.15
N GLY A 242 -21.02 9.29 30.96
CA GLY A 242 -20.45 7.98 30.65
C GLY A 242 -18.92 8.00 30.63
N GLU A 243 -18.31 7.97 31.81
CA GLU A 243 -16.96 7.45 32.01
C GLU A 243 -17.03 5.92 31.96
N ASP A 244 -16.22 5.37 31.06
CA ASP A 244 -16.14 3.97 30.68
C ASP A 244 -15.80 3.09 31.89
N THR A 245 -16.82 2.43 32.44
CA THR A 245 -16.70 1.48 33.55
C THR A 245 -15.96 0.22 33.09
N GLY A 246 -14.65 0.14 33.38
CA GLY A 246 -13.95 -1.10 33.75
C GLY A 246 -14.05 -2.35 32.87
N GLY A 247 -14.55 -2.24 31.63
CA GLY A 247 -14.64 -3.35 30.69
C GLY A 247 -13.40 -3.38 29.80
N GLY A 248 -12.62 -4.46 29.87
CA GLY A 248 -11.53 -4.68 28.92
C GLY A 248 -12.02 -4.65 27.46
N VAL A 249 -11.09 -4.47 26.52
CA VAL A 249 -11.39 -4.50 25.08
C VAL A 249 -10.49 -5.51 24.39
N GLY A 250 -11.05 -6.40 23.58
CA GLY A 250 -10.27 -7.28 22.71
C GLY A 250 -9.63 -6.49 21.56
N PHE A 251 -8.41 -6.84 21.13
CA PHE A 251 -7.74 -6.11 20.06
C PHE A 251 -8.49 -6.26 18.74
N ARG A 252 -8.74 -7.50 18.31
CA ARG A 252 -9.69 -7.80 17.24
C ARG A 252 -11.09 -7.78 17.84
N THR A 253 -11.89 -6.77 17.51
CA THR A 253 -13.25 -6.66 18.04
C THR A 253 -14.20 -6.07 17.00
N TYR A 254 -15.50 -6.24 17.23
CA TYR A 254 -16.53 -5.69 16.37
C TYR A 254 -16.56 -4.16 16.47
N GLY A 255 -16.74 -3.52 15.33
CA GLY A 255 -16.87 -2.08 15.25
C GLY A 255 -17.39 -1.66 13.89
N LYS A 256 -17.44 -0.36 13.64
CA LYS A 256 -17.87 0.16 12.35
C LYS A 256 -16.78 -0.11 11.30
N SER A 257 -17.09 -0.97 10.33
CA SER A 257 -16.20 -1.38 9.27
C SER A 257 -16.12 -0.33 8.16
N LYS A 258 -14.89 0.01 7.77
CA LYS A 258 -14.63 0.81 6.56
C LYS A 258 -14.57 -0.06 5.29
N ASP A 259 -14.76 -1.37 5.43
CA ASP A 259 -14.79 -2.37 4.34
C ASP A 259 -16.17 -3.03 4.17
N SER A 260 -17.21 -2.53 4.83
CA SER A 260 -18.57 -3.11 4.83
C SER A 260 -18.62 -4.57 5.33
N ARG A 261 -17.75 -4.91 6.29
CA ARG A 261 -17.69 -6.22 6.96
C ARG A 261 -17.87 -6.07 8.46
N ASP A 262 -19.00 -5.46 8.86
CA ASP A 262 -19.39 -5.29 10.27
C ASP A 262 -19.67 -6.66 10.94
N ASP A 263 -19.81 -7.72 10.15
CA ASP A 263 -19.98 -9.11 10.55
C ASP A 263 -18.70 -9.78 11.07
N LEU A 264 -17.54 -9.15 10.92
CA LEU A 264 -16.24 -9.73 11.30
C LEU A 264 -15.50 -8.84 12.32
N PRO A 265 -14.76 -9.44 13.26
CA PRO A 265 -13.81 -8.72 14.10
C PRO A 265 -12.77 -7.98 13.25
N GLN A 266 -12.42 -6.78 13.70
CA GLN A 266 -11.51 -5.89 13.01
C GLN A 266 -10.50 -5.23 13.94
N VAL A 267 -9.49 -4.60 13.36
CA VAL A 267 -8.61 -3.63 14.03
C VAL A 267 -8.66 -2.32 13.27
N VAL A 268 -8.41 -1.21 13.97
CA VAL A 268 -8.27 0.12 13.36
C VAL A 268 -6.78 0.41 13.14
N ILE A 269 -6.44 0.92 11.97
CA ILE A 269 -5.07 1.30 11.59
C ILE A 269 -5.09 2.77 11.19
N GLY A 270 -4.15 3.56 11.72
CA GLY A 270 -3.95 4.96 11.34
C GLY A 270 -2.61 5.14 10.67
N MET A 271 -2.51 6.12 9.77
CA MET A 271 -1.26 6.42 9.09
C MET A 271 -1.13 7.93 8.89
N ALA A 272 0.08 8.43 9.15
CA ALA A 272 0.48 9.78 8.83
C ALA A 272 1.25 9.75 7.51
N VAL A 273 0.90 10.63 6.59
CA VAL A 273 1.47 10.68 5.23
C VAL A 273 1.85 12.11 4.89
N THR A 274 2.95 12.30 4.17
CA THR A 274 3.34 13.61 3.63
C THR A 274 2.49 14.01 2.42
N ARG A 275 2.62 15.26 1.98
CA ARG A 275 2.06 15.78 0.71
C ARG A 275 2.41 14.92 -0.50
N ALA A 276 3.61 14.35 -0.55
CA ALA A 276 4.06 13.51 -1.65
C ALA A 276 3.48 12.08 -1.60
N GLY A 277 2.67 11.75 -0.59
CA GLY A 277 2.13 10.40 -0.42
C GLY A 277 3.12 9.43 0.24
N ILE A 278 4.21 9.94 0.85
CA ILE A 278 5.18 9.12 1.58
C ILE A 278 4.66 8.86 3.00
N PRO A 279 4.46 7.60 3.42
CA PRO A 279 3.96 7.30 4.76
C PRO A 279 5.08 7.45 5.79
N VAL A 280 4.86 8.27 6.81
CA VAL A 280 5.89 8.59 7.83
C VAL A 280 5.72 7.79 9.11
N ARG A 281 4.50 7.36 9.43
CA ARG A 281 4.21 6.57 10.63
C ARG A 281 2.90 5.81 10.51
N VAL A 282 2.79 4.70 11.23
CA VAL A 282 1.58 3.87 11.34
C VAL A 282 1.23 3.59 12.79
N TRP A 283 -0.05 3.37 13.07
CA TRP A 283 -0.57 2.98 14.39
C TRP A 283 -1.62 1.89 14.25
N CYS A 284 -1.82 1.09 15.31
CA CYS A 284 -2.88 0.09 15.39
C CYS A 284 -3.63 0.19 16.72
N TRP A 285 -4.95 0.06 16.66
CA TRP A 285 -5.87 0.13 17.79
C TRP A 285 -6.95 -0.95 17.72
N PRO A 286 -7.64 -1.22 18.84
CA PRO A 286 -8.80 -2.09 18.85
C PRO A 286 -9.88 -1.71 17.82
N GLY A 287 -10.57 -2.72 17.28
CA GLY A 287 -11.58 -2.56 16.22
C GLY A 287 -12.78 -1.65 16.50
N ASN A 288 -13.10 -1.42 17.77
CA ASN A 288 -14.19 -0.56 18.22
C ASN A 288 -13.75 0.88 18.53
N THR A 289 -12.45 1.20 18.34
CA THR A 289 -11.92 2.51 18.69
C THR A 289 -12.53 3.60 17.83
N THR A 290 -13.00 4.68 18.46
CA THR A 290 -13.62 5.80 17.73
C THR A 290 -12.58 6.69 17.06
N ASP A 291 -12.79 7.00 15.78
CA ASP A 291 -11.87 7.84 14.99
C ASP A 291 -11.54 9.16 15.70
N SER A 292 -12.51 9.80 16.35
CA SER A 292 -12.32 11.11 17.00
C SER A 292 -11.21 11.11 18.05
N ALA A 293 -10.97 10.01 18.77
CA ALA A 293 -9.91 9.96 19.79
C ALA A 293 -8.50 9.81 19.19
N LEU A 294 -8.38 9.16 18.03
CA LEU A 294 -7.11 8.67 17.48
C LEU A 294 -6.15 9.77 17.04
N ILE A 295 -6.67 10.85 16.46
CA ILE A 295 -5.83 11.95 15.96
C ILE A 295 -5.10 12.68 17.09
N ARG A 296 -5.62 12.65 18.32
CA ARG A 296 -4.98 13.28 19.49
C ARG A 296 -3.72 12.52 19.88
N GLN A 297 -3.81 11.19 19.95
CA GLN A 297 -2.66 10.33 20.19
C GLN A 297 -1.64 10.47 19.07
N ALA A 298 -2.07 10.44 17.80
CA ALA A 298 -1.15 10.59 16.66
C ALA A 298 -0.37 11.92 16.74
N ARG A 299 -1.05 13.03 17.08
CA ARG A 299 -0.41 14.32 17.30
C ARG A 299 0.61 14.28 18.45
N GLU A 300 0.23 13.70 19.58
CA GLU A 300 1.10 13.61 20.76
C GLU A 300 2.35 12.78 20.46
N ASP A 301 2.18 11.60 19.88
CA ASP A 301 3.26 10.69 19.54
C ASP A 301 4.24 11.30 18.51
N MET A 302 3.77 12.22 17.65
CA MET A 302 4.61 12.93 16.65
C MET A 302 5.17 14.26 17.16
N ARG A 303 4.77 14.71 18.35
CA ARG A 303 5.19 16.00 18.91
C ARG A 303 6.71 16.10 19.01
N ASP A 304 7.36 15.04 19.47
CA ASP A 304 8.81 15.02 19.69
C ASP A 304 9.60 14.78 18.40
N TRP A 305 8.92 14.48 17.29
CA TRP A 305 9.55 14.12 16.01
C TRP A 305 9.55 15.30 15.04
N THR A 306 8.90 16.42 15.35
CA THR A 306 8.68 17.51 14.39
C THR A 306 9.54 18.73 14.74
N LEU A 307 10.43 19.14 13.84
CA LEU A 307 11.27 20.35 14.00
C LEU A 307 10.53 21.64 13.66
N ALA A 308 9.37 21.56 12.98
CA ALA A 308 8.60 22.69 12.47
C ALA A 308 7.09 22.56 12.73
N ARG A 309 6.35 23.64 12.49
CA ARG A 309 4.89 23.70 12.66
C ARG A 309 4.21 22.79 11.64
N VAL A 310 3.56 21.72 12.13
CA VAL A 310 2.79 20.81 11.27
C VAL A 310 1.36 21.31 11.06
N MET A 311 0.93 21.30 9.81
CA MET A 311 -0.47 21.41 9.41
C MET A 311 -1.08 20.02 9.26
N TRP A 312 -2.07 19.72 10.09
CA TRP A 312 -2.80 18.44 10.05
C TRP A 312 -3.97 18.50 9.09
N VAL A 313 -4.03 17.58 8.14
CA VAL A 313 -5.18 17.42 7.24
C VAL A 313 -5.95 16.15 7.60
N ALA A 314 -7.22 16.28 7.92
CA ALA A 314 -8.05 15.15 8.32
C ALA A 314 -9.50 15.28 7.82
N ASP A 315 -10.18 14.15 7.60
CA ASP A 315 -11.59 14.13 7.18
C ASP A 315 -12.53 14.60 8.32
N ARG A 316 -13.78 14.84 7.96
CA ARG A 316 -14.88 15.25 8.84
C ARG A 316 -15.18 14.32 10.02
N GLY A 317 -14.62 13.10 10.04
CA GLY A 317 -14.66 12.22 11.21
C GLY A 317 -13.93 12.82 12.42
N PHE A 318 -12.97 13.71 12.18
CA PHE A 318 -12.08 14.27 13.21
C PHE A 318 -12.43 15.71 13.63
N SER A 319 -13.58 16.27 13.20
CA SER A 319 -13.91 17.70 13.37
C SER A 319 -14.39 18.14 14.77
N SER A 320 -14.31 17.26 15.77
CA SER A 320 -14.78 17.57 17.14
C SER A 320 -14.10 18.81 17.72
N THR A 321 -14.81 19.57 18.57
CA THR A 321 -14.27 20.77 19.22
C THR A 321 -13.02 20.45 20.05
N GLN A 322 -12.99 19.30 20.71
CA GLN A 322 -11.83 18.83 21.46
C GLN A 322 -10.62 18.61 20.55
N ASN A 323 -10.78 17.89 19.43
CA ASN A 323 -9.69 17.66 18.47
C ASN A 323 -9.15 18.96 17.90
N ARG A 324 -10.04 19.89 17.53
CA ARG A 324 -9.64 21.22 17.03
C ARG A 324 -8.80 21.99 18.05
N ARG A 325 -9.16 21.92 19.35
CA ARG A 325 -8.36 22.52 20.42
C ARG A 325 -7.00 21.86 20.56
N GLU A 326 -6.94 20.52 20.57
CA GLU A 326 -5.69 19.78 20.70
C GLU A 326 -4.72 20.06 19.54
N LEU A 327 -5.20 20.02 18.29
CA LEU A 327 -4.39 20.28 17.11
C LEU A 327 -3.78 21.69 17.10
N ARG A 328 -4.45 22.67 17.73
CA ARG A 328 -3.93 24.05 17.87
C ARG A 328 -2.91 24.23 18.99
N ARG A 329 -2.82 23.30 19.95
CA ARG A 329 -1.84 23.43 21.04
C ARG A 329 -0.42 23.47 20.47
N GLY A 330 0.48 24.18 21.15
CA GLY A 330 1.88 24.27 20.74
C GLY A 330 2.12 24.92 19.38
N GLY A 331 1.18 25.72 18.87
CA GLY A 331 1.33 26.46 17.61
C GLY A 331 1.06 25.66 16.33
N GLY A 332 0.46 24.48 16.44
CA GLY A 332 0.01 23.66 15.30
C GLY A 332 -1.21 24.23 14.59
N HIS A 333 -1.40 23.81 13.34
CA HIS A 333 -2.54 24.21 12.50
C HIS A 333 -3.23 22.99 11.88
N TYR A 334 -4.42 23.18 11.32
CA TYR A 334 -5.18 22.11 10.70
C TYR A 334 -6.01 22.59 9.50
N ILE A 335 -6.32 21.64 8.63
CA ILE A 335 -7.41 21.69 7.64
C ILE A 335 -8.30 20.47 7.89
N ILE A 336 -9.56 20.69 8.27
CA ILE A 336 -10.50 19.59 8.55
C ILE A 336 -11.78 19.78 7.74
N GLY A 337 -12.28 18.68 7.18
CA GLY A 337 -13.61 18.65 6.56
C GLY A 337 -14.71 18.87 7.60
N GLU A 338 -15.73 19.67 7.28
CA GLU A 338 -16.88 19.88 8.15
C GLU A 338 -18.14 19.30 7.53
N LYS A 339 -18.98 18.72 8.39
CA LYS A 339 -20.29 18.22 7.94
C LYS A 339 -21.17 19.42 7.57
N LEU A 340 -21.57 19.52 6.30
CA LEU A 340 -22.54 20.52 5.83
C LEU A 340 -23.86 20.52 6.63
N ARG A 341 -24.22 19.35 7.17
CA ARG A 341 -25.47 19.08 7.89
C ARG A 341 -25.24 18.87 9.39
N SER A 342 -24.18 19.45 9.94
CA SER A 342 -23.85 19.31 11.36
C SER A 342 -24.89 19.93 12.28
N GLY A 343 -25.62 20.95 11.81
CA GLY A 343 -26.45 21.79 12.68
C GLY A 343 -25.61 22.76 13.55
N SER A 344 -24.28 22.81 13.36
CA SER A 344 -23.43 23.78 14.06
C SER A 344 -23.78 25.20 13.60
N ALA A 345 -23.78 26.12 14.56
CA ALA A 345 -24.04 27.53 14.32
C ALA A 345 -22.98 28.11 13.37
N GLU A 346 -21.71 27.72 13.53
CA GLU A 346 -20.59 28.18 12.71
C GLU A 346 -20.70 27.66 11.28
N ALA A 347 -20.98 26.36 11.07
CA ALA A 347 -21.18 25.82 9.73
C ALA A 347 -22.37 26.48 9.02
N THR A 348 -23.46 26.73 9.74
CA THR A 348 -24.66 27.41 9.21
C THR A 348 -24.36 28.86 8.84
N ALA A 349 -23.61 29.57 9.68
CA ALA A 349 -23.18 30.94 9.43
C ALA A 349 -22.22 31.03 8.23
N ALA A 350 -21.28 30.08 8.11
CA ALA A 350 -20.38 29.99 6.95
C ALA A 350 -21.18 29.83 5.64
N LEU A 351 -22.08 28.84 5.60
CA LEU A 351 -22.87 28.51 4.40
C LEU A 351 -23.84 29.63 4.01
N SER A 352 -24.37 30.38 4.98
CA SER A 352 -25.31 31.49 4.76
C SER A 352 -24.65 32.76 4.23
N ARG A 353 -23.32 32.91 4.36
CA ARG A 353 -22.62 34.13 3.98
C ARG A 353 -22.54 34.26 2.45
N GLN A 354 -23.13 35.35 1.92
CA GLN A 354 -23.01 35.72 0.50
C GLN A 354 -21.55 36.02 0.15
N GLY A 355 -21.15 35.71 -1.09
CA GLY A 355 -19.80 35.98 -1.58
C GLY A 355 -19.53 35.31 -2.92
N ARG A 356 -18.47 35.75 -3.60
CA ARG A 356 -18.08 35.23 -4.92
C ARG A 356 -17.20 33.99 -4.77
N TYR A 357 -17.40 33.04 -5.68
CA TYR A 357 -16.49 31.91 -5.84
C TYR A 357 -15.34 32.31 -6.77
N SER A 358 -14.14 31.89 -6.40
CA SER A 358 -12.93 31.97 -7.23
C SER A 358 -12.65 30.59 -7.82
N HIS A 359 -12.24 30.54 -9.08
CA HIS A 359 -11.78 29.31 -9.72
C HIS A 359 -10.36 29.00 -9.23
N VAL A 360 -10.08 27.72 -8.98
CA VAL A 360 -8.78 27.25 -8.49
C VAL A 360 -8.12 26.34 -9.51
N ARG A 361 -8.64 25.12 -9.68
CA ARG A 361 -8.07 24.12 -10.58
C ARG A 361 -9.15 23.17 -11.08
N ASP A 362 -9.07 22.81 -12.36
CA ASP A 362 -10.01 21.93 -13.04
C ASP A 362 -11.46 22.44 -12.88
N ASN A 363 -12.33 21.67 -12.23
CA ASN A 363 -13.71 22.03 -11.93
C ASN A 363 -13.91 22.54 -10.49
N LEU A 364 -12.84 22.86 -9.76
CA LEU A 364 -12.93 23.31 -8.37
C LEU A 364 -13.05 24.83 -8.27
N GLN A 365 -14.07 25.27 -7.55
CA GLN A 365 -14.27 26.65 -7.15
C GLN A 365 -14.26 26.77 -5.63
N VAL A 366 -13.72 27.86 -5.08
CA VAL A 366 -13.65 28.09 -3.64
C VAL A 366 -14.18 29.46 -3.26
N LYS A 367 -14.81 29.54 -2.09
CA LYS A 367 -15.22 30.78 -1.44
C LYS A 367 -14.75 30.76 0.01
N GLU A 368 -13.95 31.75 0.38
CA GLU A 368 -13.54 31.94 1.76
C GLU A 368 -14.63 32.65 2.58
N VAL A 369 -14.83 32.17 3.81
CA VAL A 369 -15.70 32.80 4.80
C VAL A 369 -14.99 32.82 6.15
N LYS A 370 -14.70 34.02 6.65
CA LYS A 370 -14.16 34.24 8.00
C LYS A 370 -15.31 34.53 8.95
N ILE A 371 -15.47 33.70 9.98
CA ILE A 371 -16.46 33.91 11.05
C ILE A 371 -15.82 34.63 12.23
N ALA A 372 -14.57 34.27 12.55
CA ALA A 372 -13.73 34.96 13.53
C ALA A 372 -12.27 34.97 13.04
N ALA A 373 -11.38 35.63 13.78
CA ALA A 373 -9.96 35.76 13.43
C ALA A 373 -9.26 34.39 13.28
N ASP A 374 -9.64 33.41 14.08
CA ASP A 374 -9.12 32.04 14.08
C ASP A 374 -10.14 30.98 13.61
N GLU A 375 -11.29 31.43 13.07
CA GLU A 375 -12.34 30.56 12.55
C GLU A 375 -12.63 30.87 11.09
N ARG A 376 -11.88 30.18 10.24
CA ARG A 376 -11.88 30.35 8.81
C ARG A 376 -12.44 29.12 8.12
N PHE A 377 -13.38 29.35 7.22
CA PHE A 377 -14.03 28.32 6.43
C PHE A 377 -13.75 28.54 4.95
N VAL A 378 -13.56 27.44 4.22
CA VAL A 378 -13.50 27.44 2.76
C VAL A 378 -14.62 26.57 2.24
N ILE A 379 -15.56 27.18 1.52
CA ILE A 379 -16.62 26.47 0.83
C ILE A 379 -16.08 26.11 -0.55
N CYS A 380 -15.89 24.83 -0.77
CA CYS A 380 -15.51 24.30 -2.05
C CYS A 380 -16.76 23.91 -2.83
N PHE A 381 -16.76 24.13 -4.14
CA PHE A 381 -17.85 23.80 -5.05
C PHE A 381 -17.30 23.15 -6.31
N ASN A 382 -17.88 22.02 -6.69
CA ASN A 382 -17.60 21.32 -7.94
C ASN A 382 -18.90 21.24 -8.77
N PRO A 383 -19.00 21.94 -9.92
CA PRO A 383 -20.18 21.92 -10.78
C PRO A 383 -20.59 20.53 -11.27
N GLU A 384 -19.65 19.68 -11.69
CA GLU A 384 -19.95 18.32 -12.14
C GLU A 384 -20.45 17.42 -11.00
N GLN A 385 -19.92 17.61 -9.79
CA GLN A 385 -20.46 16.92 -8.62
C GLN A 385 -21.86 17.43 -8.30
N ALA A 386 -22.16 18.71 -8.53
CA ALA A 386 -23.48 19.27 -8.30
C ALA A 386 -24.53 18.66 -9.24
N GLU A 387 -24.20 18.46 -10.52
CA GLU A 387 -25.06 17.76 -11.48
C GLU A 387 -25.32 16.31 -11.05
N ARG A 388 -24.27 15.59 -10.61
CA ARG A 388 -24.40 14.22 -10.10
C ARG A 388 -25.25 14.14 -8.84
N ASP A 389 -25.03 15.04 -7.89
CA ASP A 389 -25.81 15.12 -6.65
C ASP A 389 -27.28 15.43 -6.94
N ALA A 390 -27.55 16.31 -7.93
CA ALA A 390 -28.89 16.63 -8.39
C ALA A 390 -29.62 15.43 -9.00
N ALA A 391 -28.95 14.70 -9.91
CA ALA A 391 -29.49 13.48 -10.50
C ALA A 391 -29.77 12.39 -9.45
N LEU A 392 -28.82 12.17 -8.51
CA LEU A 392 -29.02 11.22 -7.40
C LEU A 392 -30.19 11.62 -6.51
N ARG A 393 -30.35 12.92 -6.23
CA ARG A 393 -31.50 13.41 -5.47
C ARG A 393 -32.81 13.21 -6.21
N GLU A 394 -32.86 13.44 -7.52
CA GLU A 394 -34.05 13.18 -8.33
C GLU A 394 -34.47 11.72 -8.22
N VAL A 395 -33.52 10.78 -8.36
CA VAL A 395 -33.76 9.34 -8.16
C VAL A 395 -34.29 9.03 -6.76
N MET A 396 -33.67 9.60 -5.71
CA MET A 396 -34.10 9.40 -4.32
C MET A 396 -35.52 9.94 -4.07
N VAL A 397 -35.82 11.14 -4.56
CA VAL A 397 -37.14 11.77 -4.40
C VAL A 397 -38.19 11.01 -5.20
N GLY A 398 -37.88 10.55 -6.41
CA GLY A 398 -38.75 9.69 -7.22
C GLY A 398 -39.07 8.38 -6.50
N LYS A 399 -38.06 7.69 -5.97
CA LYS A 399 -38.23 6.47 -5.16
C LYS A 399 -39.09 6.72 -3.92
N LEU A 400 -38.83 7.80 -3.19
CA LEU A 400 -39.63 8.16 -2.01
C LEU A 400 -41.08 8.42 -2.40
N THR A 401 -41.32 9.18 -3.47
CA THR A 401 -42.64 9.52 -3.98
C THR A 401 -43.44 8.26 -4.32
N ALA A 402 -42.81 7.31 -5.02
CA ALA A 402 -43.42 6.02 -5.33
C ALA A 402 -43.73 5.20 -4.07
N LEU A 403 -42.82 5.16 -3.09
CA LEU A 403 -43.01 4.42 -1.83
C LEU A 403 -44.16 4.97 -0.97
N ILE A 404 -44.38 6.28 -1.01
CA ILE A 404 -45.45 6.92 -0.23
C ILE A 404 -46.75 7.10 -1.03
N ALA A 405 -46.77 6.71 -2.30
CA ALA A 405 -47.96 6.74 -3.13
C ALA A 405 -49.08 5.92 -2.49
N ASP A 406 -50.30 6.46 -2.52
CA ASP A 406 -51.51 5.86 -1.96
C ASP A 406 -51.46 5.46 -0.47
N THR A 407 -50.42 5.87 0.26
CA THR A 407 -50.29 5.54 1.70
C THR A 407 -51.38 6.18 2.55
N ASP A 408 -52.09 7.18 2.05
CA ASP A 408 -53.24 7.81 2.71
C ASP A 408 -54.40 6.83 2.93
N ARG A 409 -54.48 5.75 2.13
CA ARG A 409 -55.48 4.67 2.28
C ARG A 409 -55.10 3.66 3.36
N LEU A 410 -53.86 3.70 3.83
CA LEU A 410 -53.37 2.78 4.87
C LEU A 410 -53.81 3.26 6.26
N THR A 411 -53.96 2.29 7.17
CA THR A 411 -54.17 2.58 8.59
C THR A 411 -52.98 3.33 9.17
N VAL A 412 -53.18 4.00 10.31
CA VAL A 412 -52.11 4.72 11.03
C VAL A 412 -50.92 3.79 11.32
N THR A 413 -51.18 2.57 11.80
CA THR A 413 -50.15 1.56 12.10
C THR A 413 -49.32 1.18 10.88
N LYS A 414 -49.98 0.84 9.76
CA LYS A 414 -49.28 0.47 8.51
C LYS A 414 -48.43 1.62 7.95
N ARG A 415 -48.88 2.87 8.10
CA ARG A 415 -48.07 4.05 7.74
C ARG A 415 -46.85 4.21 8.65
N ALA A 416 -46.99 3.96 9.95
CA ALA A 416 -45.88 4.04 10.90
C ALA A 416 -44.81 2.95 10.63
N GLU A 417 -45.22 1.72 10.31
CA GLU A 417 -44.33 0.64 9.89
C GLU A 417 -43.58 1.00 8.61
N LEU A 418 -44.29 1.53 7.61
CA LEU A 418 -43.68 2.00 6.37
C LEU A 418 -42.68 3.13 6.61
N ARG A 419 -43.00 4.10 7.48
CA ARG A 419 -42.05 5.13 7.91
C ARG A 419 -40.80 4.50 8.51
N GLY A 420 -40.96 3.54 9.41
CA GLY A 420 -39.86 2.79 10.01
C GLY A 420 -38.97 2.17 8.93
N ARG A 421 -39.56 1.47 7.97
CA ARG A 421 -38.86 0.90 6.82
C ARG A 421 -38.16 1.94 5.94
N ILE A 422 -38.79 3.10 5.68
CA ILE A 422 -38.15 4.19 4.91
C ILE A 422 -36.98 4.78 5.68
N SER A 423 -37.06 4.86 7.01
CA SER A 423 -36.00 5.44 7.84
C SER A 423 -34.70 4.63 7.83
N THR A 424 -34.78 3.33 7.58
CA THR A 424 -33.61 2.46 7.41
C THR A 424 -33.04 2.47 5.98
N MET A 425 -33.77 3.02 5.01
CA MET A 425 -33.26 3.17 3.64
C MET A 425 -32.30 4.36 3.55
N PRO A 426 -31.09 4.18 2.97
CA PRO A 426 -30.12 5.26 2.82
C PRO A 426 -30.70 6.47 2.07
N GLY A 427 -30.52 7.67 2.63
CA GLY A 427 -30.85 8.94 1.99
C GLY A 427 -32.33 9.34 2.02
N LEU A 428 -33.27 8.39 1.91
CA LEU A 428 -34.71 8.70 1.74
C LEU A 428 -35.32 9.43 2.93
N ASN A 429 -34.96 9.04 4.16
CA ASN A 429 -35.48 9.66 5.38
C ASN A 429 -35.31 11.19 5.41
N ARG A 430 -34.27 11.71 4.73
CA ARG A 430 -33.97 13.14 4.65
C ARG A 430 -35.07 13.96 4.00
N PHE A 431 -35.78 13.37 3.03
CA PHE A 431 -36.81 14.01 2.24
C PHE A 431 -38.23 13.62 2.70
N LEU A 432 -38.34 12.77 3.73
CA LEU A 432 -39.62 12.37 4.28
C LEU A 432 -40.08 13.37 5.35
N ARG A 433 -41.28 13.90 5.17
CA ARG A 433 -42.01 14.69 6.17
C ARG A 433 -43.24 13.92 6.63
N VAL A 434 -43.47 13.91 7.93
CA VAL A 434 -44.71 13.39 8.53
C VAL A 434 -45.57 14.57 8.94
N THR A 435 -46.83 14.59 8.51
CA THR A 435 -47.79 15.62 8.94
C THR A 435 -48.30 15.33 10.36
N PRO A 436 -48.94 16.30 11.04
CA PRO A 436 -49.56 16.05 12.35
C PRO A 436 -50.56 14.88 12.37
N LYS A 437 -51.21 14.58 11.22
CA LYS A 437 -52.15 13.46 11.05
C LYS A 437 -51.48 12.13 10.69
N GLY A 438 -50.15 12.05 10.74
CA GLY A 438 -49.38 10.86 10.39
C GLY A 438 -49.27 10.57 8.88
N LEU A 439 -49.71 11.48 8.01
CA LEU A 439 -49.56 11.33 6.55
C LEU A 439 -48.09 11.52 6.15
N LEU A 440 -47.61 10.66 5.25
CA LEU A 440 -46.25 10.71 4.70
C LEU A 440 -46.22 11.60 3.46
N ARG A 441 -45.31 12.58 3.42
CA ARG A 441 -45.16 13.53 2.31
C ARG A 441 -43.70 13.77 1.99
N VAL A 442 -43.43 14.20 0.77
CA VAL A 442 -42.11 14.70 0.38
C VAL A 442 -41.91 16.11 0.95
N ASP A 443 -40.78 16.34 1.61
CA ASP A 443 -40.38 17.63 2.15
C ASP A 443 -39.74 18.52 1.08
N ARG A 444 -40.56 19.36 0.43
CA ARG A 444 -40.09 20.31 -0.59
C ARG A 444 -39.11 21.35 -0.03
N LYS A 445 -39.21 21.72 1.25
CA LYS A 445 -38.31 22.69 1.89
C LYS A 445 -36.92 22.08 2.06
N LYS A 446 -36.85 20.80 2.48
CA LYS A 446 -35.58 20.05 2.54
C LYS A 446 -34.98 19.89 1.16
N ILE A 447 -35.77 19.56 0.13
CA ILE A 447 -35.27 19.48 -1.26
C ILE A 447 -34.63 20.80 -1.69
N ALA A 448 -35.33 21.92 -1.53
CA ALA A 448 -34.79 23.25 -1.87
C ALA A 448 -33.50 23.57 -1.09
N GLY A 449 -33.42 23.17 0.18
CA GLY A 449 -32.20 23.28 0.99
C GLY A 449 -31.04 22.42 0.46
N GLU A 450 -31.31 21.21 -0.02
CA GLU A 450 -30.28 20.33 -0.59
C GLU A 450 -29.74 20.84 -1.92
N VAL A 451 -30.59 21.41 -2.79
CA VAL A 451 -30.16 22.03 -4.07
C VAL A 451 -29.05 23.06 -3.83
N ASN A 452 -29.15 23.84 -2.75
CA ASN A 452 -28.13 24.83 -2.39
C ASN A 452 -26.80 24.23 -1.91
N LEU A 453 -26.75 22.92 -1.66
CA LEU A 453 -25.59 22.22 -1.11
C LEU A 453 -24.97 21.24 -2.11
N ASP A 454 -25.56 21.06 -3.27
CA ASP A 454 -25.04 20.20 -4.33
C ASP A 454 -23.64 20.61 -4.76
N GLY A 455 -22.78 19.60 -4.91
CA GLY A 455 -21.39 19.79 -5.30
C GLY A 455 -20.54 20.56 -4.28
N LYS A 456 -21.11 20.92 -3.12
CA LYS A 456 -20.38 21.65 -2.07
C LYS A 456 -19.76 20.71 -1.06
N TYR A 457 -18.64 21.14 -0.51
CA TYR A 457 -18.11 20.64 0.75
C TYR A 457 -17.47 21.79 1.52
N LEU A 458 -17.42 21.65 2.83
CA LEU A 458 -16.98 22.71 3.75
C LEU A 458 -15.67 22.29 4.41
N LEU A 459 -14.68 23.17 4.37
CA LEU A 459 -13.41 22.99 5.06
C LEU A 459 -13.30 24.04 6.16
N ARG A 460 -12.70 23.67 7.29
CA ARG A 460 -12.32 24.57 8.37
C ARG A 460 -10.80 24.57 8.48
N CYS A 461 -10.21 25.76 8.55
CA CYS A 461 -8.78 25.92 8.70
C CYS A 461 -8.47 26.84 9.89
N SER A 462 -7.41 26.51 10.63
CA SER A 462 -6.92 27.33 11.75
C SER A 462 -5.69 28.18 11.40
N ASP A 463 -5.15 28.05 10.19
CA ASP A 463 -4.03 28.87 9.72
C ASP A 463 -4.54 30.20 9.10
N PRO A 464 -4.06 31.36 9.59
CA PRO A 464 -4.50 32.66 9.09
C PRO A 464 -3.81 33.11 7.79
N HIS A 465 -2.72 32.45 7.37
CA HIS A 465 -1.84 32.85 6.28
C HIS A 465 -2.01 32.04 4.99
N LEU A 466 -2.46 30.79 5.07
CA LEU A 466 -2.73 29.98 3.86
C LEU A 466 -3.72 30.68 2.93
N SER A 467 -3.64 30.46 1.62
CA SER A 467 -4.71 30.90 0.72
C SER A 467 -5.91 29.94 0.73
N ALA A 468 -7.08 30.39 0.28
CA ALA A 468 -8.26 29.51 0.15
C ALA A 468 -8.04 28.39 -0.89
N GLU A 469 -7.22 28.69 -1.90
CA GLU A 469 -6.74 27.72 -2.90
C GLU A 469 -5.88 26.65 -2.25
N ASP A 470 -4.86 27.03 -1.47
CA ASP A 470 -3.96 26.08 -0.80
C ASP A 470 -4.70 25.19 0.18
N ILE A 471 -5.71 25.72 0.89
CA ILE A 471 -6.55 24.92 1.77
C ILE A 471 -7.31 23.85 0.99
N ALA A 472 -7.92 24.23 -0.12
CA ALA A 472 -8.75 23.32 -0.92
C ALA A 472 -7.90 22.27 -1.66
N LEU A 473 -6.76 22.69 -2.23
CA LEU A 473 -5.80 21.79 -2.86
C LEU A 473 -5.12 20.87 -1.84
N GLY A 474 -4.74 21.42 -0.68
CA GLY A 474 -4.22 20.69 0.46
C GLY A 474 -5.21 19.63 0.92
N TYR A 475 -6.49 19.95 1.11
CA TYR A 475 -7.49 18.95 1.47
C TYR A 475 -7.69 17.87 0.38
N LYS A 476 -7.70 18.24 -0.90
CA LYS A 476 -7.80 17.27 -2.01
C LYS A 476 -6.65 16.26 -2.02
N GLN A 477 -5.50 16.58 -1.44
CA GLN A 477 -4.37 15.64 -1.32
C GLN A 477 -4.61 14.52 -0.31
N LEU A 478 -5.70 14.52 0.48
CA LEU A 478 -6.15 13.36 1.26
C LEU A 478 -6.30 12.10 0.39
N LEU A 479 -6.56 12.27 -0.91
CA LEU A 479 -6.57 11.18 -1.88
C LEU A 479 -5.26 10.38 -1.92
N GLN A 480 -4.12 10.97 -1.54
CA GLN A 480 -2.85 10.24 -1.42
C GLN A 480 -2.87 9.23 -0.27
N VAL A 481 -3.53 9.56 0.84
CA VAL A 481 -3.71 8.64 1.96
C VAL A 481 -4.66 7.52 1.58
N GLU A 482 -5.78 7.84 0.93
CA GLU A 482 -6.71 6.84 0.41
C GLU A 482 -6.04 5.90 -0.60
N ARG A 483 -5.17 6.43 -1.47
CA ARG A 483 -4.33 5.63 -2.36
C ARG A 483 -3.35 4.77 -1.56
N GLY A 484 -2.72 5.32 -0.52
CA GLY A 484 -1.91 4.59 0.45
C GLY A 484 -2.63 3.37 1.03
N TRP A 485 -3.85 3.57 1.54
CA TRP A 485 -4.68 2.50 2.06
C TRP A 485 -5.06 1.47 1.02
N ARG A 486 -5.41 1.90 -0.20
CA ARG A 486 -5.74 1.01 -1.31
C ARG A 486 -4.56 0.09 -1.62
N ASP A 487 -3.38 0.67 -1.86
CA ASP A 487 -2.19 -0.09 -2.23
C ASP A 487 -1.72 -1.00 -1.08
N MET A 488 -1.83 -0.54 0.17
CA MET A 488 -1.50 -1.38 1.31
C MET A 488 -2.46 -2.57 1.45
N LYS A 489 -3.76 -2.38 1.18
CA LYS A 489 -4.77 -3.45 1.24
C LYS A 489 -4.70 -4.42 0.06
N THR A 490 -4.37 -3.95 -1.14
CA THR A 490 -4.41 -4.75 -2.38
C THR A 490 -3.02 -5.18 -2.84
N THR A 491 -2.12 -4.25 -3.11
CA THR A 491 -0.81 -4.53 -3.69
C THR A 491 0.15 -5.15 -2.68
N LEU A 492 0.11 -4.71 -1.42
CA LEU A 492 0.98 -5.22 -0.35
C LEU A 492 0.33 -6.31 0.49
N GLU A 493 -0.92 -6.66 0.19
CA GLU A 493 -1.76 -7.60 0.91
C GLU A 493 -1.64 -7.47 2.43
N LEU A 494 -1.94 -6.28 2.95
CA LEU A 494 -2.21 -6.12 4.38
C LEU A 494 -3.23 -7.17 4.84
N ARG A 495 -4.20 -7.49 3.98
CA ARG A 495 -5.20 -8.54 4.16
C ARG A 495 -5.17 -9.54 2.99
N PRO A 496 -5.56 -10.81 3.22
CA PRO A 496 -6.01 -11.40 4.49
C PRO A 496 -4.90 -11.48 5.56
N VAL A 497 -5.23 -11.16 6.82
CA VAL A 497 -4.29 -11.25 7.94
C VAL A 497 -4.42 -12.62 8.60
N TYR A 498 -3.37 -13.44 8.53
CA TYR A 498 -3.35 -14.78 9.10
C TYR A 498 -2.79 -14.84 10.54
N HIS A 499 -2.53 -13.69 11.15
CA HIS A 499 -1.97 -13.59 12.50
C HIS A 499 -3.08 -13.61 13.56
N ARG A 500 -2.87 -14.40 14.62
CA ARG A 500 -3.79 -14.50 15.76
C ARG A 500 -3.38 -13.62 16.95
N LEU A 501 -2.07 -13.48 17.19
CA LEU A 501 -1.55 -12.69 18.29
C LEU A 501 -1.51 -11.19 17.92
N GLU A 502 -1.95 -10.33 18.83
CA GLU A 502 -1.94 -8.86 18.67
C GLU A 502 -0.56 -8.33 18.23
N GLU A 503 0.51 -8.76 18.90
CA GLU A 503 1.89 -8.34 18.59
C GLU A 503 2.28 -8.66 17.14
N ARG A 504 1.86 -9.83 16.64
CA ARG A 504 2.12 -10.27 15.26
C ARG A 504 1.34 -9.44 14.25
N ILE A 505 0.11 -9.06 14.59
CA ILE A 505 -0.71 -8.17 13.77
C ILE A 505 -0.03 -6.81 13.67
N ARG A 506 0.41 -6.24 14.80
CA ARG A 506 1.13 -4.96 14.83
C ARG A 506 2.41 -5.00 14.00
N ALA A 507 3.24 -6.03 14.17
CA ALA A 507 4.45 -6.22 13.38
C ALA A 507 4.17 -6.37 11.87
N HIS A 508 3.11 -7.08 11.48
CA HIS A 508 2.71 -7.20 10.08
C HIS A 508 2.29 -5.86 9.47
N VAL A 509 1.58 -5.01 10.23
CA VAL A 509 1.26 -3.65 9.80
C VAL A 509 2.52 -2.83 9.56
N ILE A 510 3.52 -2.93 10.45
CA ILE A 510 4.83 -2.24 10.28
C ILE A 510 5.55 -2.74 9.02
N LEU A 511 5.55 -4.04 8.73
CA LEU A 511 6.12 -4.58 7.49
C LEU A 511 5.44 -4.01 6.24
N CYS A 512 4.11 -3.92 6.24
CA CYS A 512 3.34 -3.32 5.15
C CYS A 512 3.61 -1.81 5.02
N TRP A 513 3.76 -1.09 6.14
CA TRP A 513 4.13 0.32 6.14
C TRP A 513 5.52 0.55 5.54
N LEU A 514 6.55 -0.19 5.98
CA LEU A 514 7.90 -0.12 5.41
C LEU A 514 7.91 -0.45 3.91
N ALA A 515 7.12 -1.45 3.49
CA ALA A 515 7.01 -1.77 2.07
C ALA A 515 6.33 -0.65 1.28
N LEU A 516 5.27 -0.04 1.82
CA LEU A 516 4.60 1.09 1.21
C LEU A 516 5.53 2.30 1.11
N LEU A 517 6.36 2.55 2.11
CA LEU A 517 7.38 3.59 2.10
C LEU A 517 8.33 3.44 0.91
N LEU A 518 8.95 2.26 0.76
CA LEU A 518 9.88 2.00 -0.35
C LEU A 518 9.18 2.12 -1.71
N VAL A 519 7.98 1.53 -1.83
CA VAL A 519 7.16 1.59 -3.04
C VAL A 519 6.83 3.03 -3.42
N ARG A 520 6.43 3.86 -2.47
CA ARG A 520 6.09 5.27 -2.72
C ARG A 520 7.29 6.11 -3.11
N ILE A 521 8.47 5.85 -2.53
CA ILE A 521 9.71 6.49 -2.97
C ILE A 521 10.01 6.13 -4.43
N VAL A 522 9.84 4.85 -4.82
CA VAL A 522 10.01 4.44 -6.22
C VAL A 522 9.04 5.17 -7.14
N GLU A 523 7.75 5.18 -6.81
CA GLU A 523 6.74 5.80 -7.68
C GLU A 523 6.91 7.31 -7.83
N THR A 524 7.16 8.01 -6.71
CA THR A 524 7.35 9.47 -6.71
C THR A 524 8.62 9.88 -7.44
N THR A 525 9.71 9.13 -7.29
CA THR A 525 10.99 9.43 -7.96
C THR A 525 10.95 9.07 -9.46
N THR A 526 10.32 7.96 -9.82
CA THR A 526 10.30 7.50 -11.22
C THR A 526 9.20 8.14 -12.07
N GLY A 527 8.13 8.60 -11.42
CA GLY A 527 6.88 9.06 -12.07
C GLY A 527 6.01 7.91 -12.60
N ALA A 528 6.35 6.65 -12.32
CA ALA A 528 5.63 5.47 -12.79
C ALA A 528 4.98 4.71 -11.64
N THR A 529 3.92 3.94 -11.92
CA THR A 529 3.28 3.10 -10.90
C THR A 529 4.17 1.93 -10.52
N TRP A 530 4.07 1.46 -9.27
CA TRP A 530 4.89 0.36 -8.78
C TRP A 530 4.69 -0.91 -9.58
N ASN A 531 3.46 -1.21 -10.00
CA ASN A 531 3.18 -2.39 -10.82
C ASN A 531 4.00 -2.38 -12.12
N ARG A 532 4.13 -1.21 -12.77
CA ARG A 532 4.90 -1.07 -14.00
C ARG A 532 6.40 -1.18 -13.74
N VAL A 533 6.91 -0.48 -12.72
CA VAL A 533 8.33 -0.54 -12.35
C VAL A 533 8.73 -1.96 -11.93
N ARG A 534 7.90 -2.62 -11.12
CA ARG A 534 8.10 -4.01 -10.68
C ARG A 534 8.17 -4.96 -11.86
N GLU A 535 7.28 -4.82 -12.84
CA GLU A 535 7.27 -5.66 -14.05
C GLU A 535 8.60 -5.53 -14.81
N ASP A 536 9.04 -4.31 -15.09
CA ASP A 536 10.32 -4.07 -15.78
C ASP A 536 11.52 -4.58 -14.97
N LEU A 537 11.48 -4.49 -13.63
CA LEU A 537 12.53 -4.99 -12.74
C LEU A 537 12.53 -6.52 -12.58
N GLN A 538 11.37 -7.18 -12.76
CA GLN A 538 11.23 -8.63 -12.60
C GLN A 538 12.06 -9.41 -13.63
N ASP A 539 12.31 -8.81 -14.80
CA ASP A 539 13.10 -9.40 -15.88
C ASP A 539 14.62 -9.41 -15.59
N LEU A 540 15.08 -8.61 -14.63
CA LEU A 540 16.47 -8.64 -14.19
C LEU A 540 16.69 -9.83 -13.25
N HIS A 541 17.46 -10.80 -13.72
CA HIS A 541 17.74 -12.06 -13.02
C HIS A 541 19.22 -12.24 -12.73
N VAL A 542 19.52 -13.09 -11.74
CA VAL A 542 20.84 -13.68 -11.52
C VAL A 542 20.78 -15.17 -11.85
N GLY A 543 21.56 -15.58 -12.84
CA GLY A 543 21.82 -16.98 -13.17
C GLY A 543 23.01 -17.53 -12.38
N THR A 544 22.86 -18.76 -11.90
CA THR A 544 23.91 -19.53 -11.23
C THR A 544 24.43 -20.60 -12.17
N PHE A 545 25.74 -20.72 -12.27
CA PHE A 545 26.44 -21.67 -13.10
C PHE A 545 27.44 -22.45 -12.25
N THR A 546 27.43 -23.78 -12.33
CA THR A 546 28.24 -24.67 -11.47
C THR A 546 29.02 -25.64 -12.33
N GLY A 547 30.26 -25.92 -11.95
CA GLY A 547 31.14 -26.82 -12.67
C GLY A 547 32.31 -27.33 -11.82
N PRO A 548 33.23 -28.12 -12.41
CA PRO A 548 34.37 -28.68 -11.69
C PRO A 548 35.28 -27.64 -11.03
N ALA A 549 35.34 -26.42 -11.57
CA ALA A 549 36.14 -25.33 -11.02
C ALA A 549 35.43 -24.52 -9.92
N GLY A 550 34.14 -24.77 -9.67
CA GLY A 550 33.32 -24.07 -8.69
C GLY A 550 32.02 -23.51 -9.27
N THR A 551 31.50 -22.47 -8.63
CA THR A 551 30.25 -21.81 -8.99
C THR A 551 30.50 -20.34 -9.32
N PHE A 552 29.86 -19.81 -10.36
CA PHE A 552 29.78 -18.38 -10.59
C PHE A 552 28.35 -17.92 -10.80
N ARG A 553 28.08 -16.65 -10.45
CA ARG A 553 26.76 -16.04 -10.58
C ARG A 553 26.85 -14.78 -11.42
N GLN A 554 25.97 -14.67 -12.40
CA GLN A 554 25.95 -13.57 -13.35
C GLN A 554 24.54 -13.06 -13.54
N ARG A 555 24.38 -11.74 -13.62
CA ARG A 555 23.10 -11.16 -14.01
C ARG A 555 22.82 -11.24 -15.51
N THR A 556 21.55 -11.12 -15.87
CA THR A 556 21.11 -10.82 -17.24
C THR A 556 21.59 -9.44 -17.70
N GLU A 557 21.55 -9.20 -19.01
CA GLU A 557 21.79 -7.87 -19.55
C GLU A 557 20.66 -6.92 -19.15
N LEU A 558 21.02 -5.67 -18.83
CA LEU A 558 20.04 -4.67 -18.45
C LEU A 558 19.28 -4.20 -19.68
N THR A 559 17.97 -4.07 -19.57
CA THR A 559 17.14 -3.38 -20.56
C THR A 559 17.30 -1.86 -20.44
N THR A 560 16.83 -1.10 -21.44
CA THR A 560 16.82 0.37 -21.35
C THR A 560 15.90 0.84 -20.21
N ALA A 561 14.71 0.24 -20.07
CA ALA A 561 13.80 0.56 -18.97
C ALA A 561 14.45 0.35 -17.59
N GLN A 562 15.17 -0.77 -17.40
CA GLN A 562 15.88 -1.04 -16.14
C GLN A 562 16.99 -0.02 -15.87
N ARG A 563 17.76 0.37 -16.89
CA ARG A 563 18.78 1.43 -16.75
C ARG A 563 18.15 2.76 -16.36
N ASP A 564 17.04 3.12 -17.00
CA ASP A 564 16.34 4.39 -16.72
C ASP A 564 15.76 4.40 -15.30
N ILE A 565 15.19 3.28 -14.83
CA ILE A 565 14.71 3.13 -13.45
C ILE A 565 15.87 3.31 -12.46
N LEU A 566 16.98 2.58 -12.66
CA LEU A 566 18.15 2.67 -11.78
C LEU A 566 18.75 4.08 -11.77
N ALA A 567 18.85 4.73 -12.94
CA ALA A 567 19.36 6.09 -13.06
C ALA A 567 18.47 7.11 -12.35
N LYS A 568 17.14 7.06 -12.54
CA LYS A 568 16.20 7.95 -11.85
C LYS A 568 16.25 7.78 -10.33
N LEU A 569 16.50 6.56 -9.87
CA LEU A 569 16.60 6.26 -8.44
C LEU A 569 17.99 6.53 -7.86
N ASP A 570 18.96 6.94 -8.68
CA ASP A 570 20.38 7.09 -8.30
C ASP A 570 20.96 5.79 -7.68
N ILE A 571 20.66 4.66 -8.32
CA ILE A 571 21.12 3.33 -7.92
C ILE A 571 22.14 2.84 -8.94
N ASN A 572 23.33 2.50 -8.44
CA ASN A 572 24.38 1.91 -9.28
C ASN A 572 23.95 0.56 -9.85
N ALA A 573 24.15 0.38 -11.15
CA ALA A 573 23.92 -0.90 -11.78
C ALA A 573 24.81 -1.99 -11.17
N PRO A 574 24.26 -3.18 -10.84
CA PRO A 574 25.06 -4.26 -10.28
C PRO A 574 26.09 -4.76 -11.29
N LYS A 575 27.24 -5.20 -10.77
CA LYS A 575 28.29 -5.83 -11.57
C LYS A 575 27.72 -7.00 -12.37
N LYS A 576 28.24 -7.22 -13.59
CA LYS A 576 27.77 -8.32 -14.46
C LYS A 576 27.97 -9.68 -13.79
N ILE A 577 29.17 -9.91 -13.26
CA ILE A 577 29.49 -11.06 -12.40
C ILE A 577 29.35 -10.61 -10.95
N ILE A 578 28.50 -11.30 -10.20
CA ILE A 578 28.13 -10.94 -8.83
C ILE A 578 28.93 -11.76 -7.82
N GLU A 579 29.21 -13.03 -8.14
CA GLU A 579 29.87 -13.96 -7.22
C GLU A 579 30.71 -14.98 -7.99
N LEU A 580 31.88 -15.32 -7.41
CA LEU A 580 32.78 -16.37 -7.87
C LEU A 580 33.17 -17.21 -6.65
N GLY A 581 32.68 -18.45 -6.58
CA GLY A 581 33.02 -19.42 -5.55
C GLY A 581 33.90 -20.53 -6.16
N PRO A 582 35.16 -20.69 -5.73
CA PRO A 582 35.99 -21.81 -6.19
C PRO A 582 35.39 -23.15 -5.71
N ALA A 583 35.70 -24.24 -6.42
CA ALA A 583 35.36 -25.58 -5.94
C ALA A 583 35.98 -25.82 -4.57
N THR A 584 35.17 -26.19 -3.58
CA THR A 584 35.66 -26.53 -2.25
C THR A 584 36.60 -27.72 -2.38
N THR A 585 37.89 -27.51 -2.12
CA THR A 585 38.87 -28.58 -2.03
C THR A 585 38.58 -29.31 -0.72
N LEU A 586 38.06 -30.54 -0.82
CA LEU A 586 37.86 -31.42 0.33
C LEU A 586 39.19 -31.86 0.93
#